data_AF-A0A5K0Y4P5-F1
#
_entry.id   AF-A0A5K0Y4P5-F1
#
_cell.length_a   1.000
_cell.length_b   1.000
_cell.length_c   1.000
_cell.angle_alpha   90.00
_cell.angle_beta   90.00
_cell.angle_gamma   90.00
#
_symmetry.space_group_name_H-M   'P 1'
#
loop_
_entity.id
_entity.type
_entity.pdbx_description
1 polymer ?
#
loop_
_entity_poly.entity_id
_entity_poly.type
_entity_poly.pdbx_seq_one_letter_code
_entity_poly.pdbx_strand_id
1 'polypeptide(L)' 'GYPASKTLAEQAAWKFAEENNLNLVSVIPVLMTGPSITTAVPSSVMMATALVT' A
#
# COMPACT_ATOMS: atom_id res chain seq x y z
N GLY A 1 -10.80 9.18 3.43
CA GLY A 1 -9.66 9.13 4.38
C GLY A 1 -8.45 8.38 3.86
N TYR A 2 -8.62 7.24 3.16
CA TYR A 2 -7.50 6.37 2.77
C TYR A 2 -6.46 7.02 1.83
N PRO A 3 -6.83 7.66 0.69
CA PRO A 3 -5.82 8.22 -0.21
C PRO A 3 -4.97 9.33 0.45
N ALA A 4 -5.63 10.29 1.11
CA ALA A 4 -4.96 11.36 1.85
C ALA A 4 -4.04 10.81 2.96
N SER A 5 -4.48 9.77 3.69
CA SER A 5 -3.66 9.13 4.72
C SER A 5 -2.39 8.50 4.15
N LYS A 6 -2.47 7.83 2.99
CA LYS A 6 -1.29 7.24 2.34
C LYS A 6 -0.33 8.30 1.83
N THR A 7 -0.83 9.37 1.22
CA THR A 7 -0.01 10.49 0.75
C THR A 7 0.74 11.17 1.91
N LEU A 8 0.06 11.49 3.00
CA LEU A 8 0.69 12.14 4.16
C LEU A 8 1.72 11.22 4.84
N ALA A 9 1.43 9.93 4.95
CA ALA A 9 2.37 8.96 5.52
C ALA A 9 3.64 8.83 4.68
N GLU A 10 3.51 8.80 3.35
CA GLU A 10 4.64 8.74 2.44
C GLU A 10 5.49 10.02 2.50
N GLN A 11 4.86 11.21 2.50
CA GLN A 11 5.57 12.48 2.65
C GLN A 11 6.36 12.56 3.95
N ALA A 12 5.78 12.10 5.06
CA ALA A 12 6.46 12.04 6.35
C ALA A 12 7.65 11.06 6.34
N ALA A 13 7.49 9.89 5.70
CA ALA A 13 8.56 8.91 5.56
C ALA A 13 9.74 9.46 4.74
N TRP A 14 9.48 10.18 3.63
CA TRP A 14 10.51 10.82 2.82
C TRP A 14 11.28 11.90 3.58
N LYS A 15 10.56 12.80 4.27
CA LYS A 15 11.19 13.83 5.08
C LYS A 15 12.12 13.23 6.15
N PHE A 16 11.65 12.19 6.85
CA PHE A 16 12.47 11.49 7.84
C PHE A 16 13.70 10.82 7.21
N ALA A 17 13.55 10.21 6.03
CA ALA A 17 14.66 9.58 5.33
C ALA A 17 15.74 10.59 4.92
N GLU A 18 15.35 11.75 4.39
CA GLU A 18 16.26 12.85 4.04
C GLU A 18 17.03 13.36 5.27
N GLU A 19 16.32 13.61 6.38
CA GLU A 19 16.92 14.09 7.63
C GLU A 19 17.91 13.10 8.26
N ASN A 20 17.73 11.79 8.00
CA ASN A 20 18.53 10.71 8.60
C ASN A 20 19.49 10.03 7.62
N ASN A 21 19.68 10.59 6.41
CA ASN A 21 20.53 10.02 5.36
C ASN A 21 20.20 8.53 5.03
N LEU A 22 18.92 8.19 5.01
CA LEU A 22 18.44 6.85 4.68
C LEU A 22 18.14 6.74 3.18
N ASN A 23 18.56 5.63 2.57
CA ASN A 23 18.16 5.30 1.19
C ASN A 23 16.77 4.65 1.19
N LEU A 24 15.73 5.49 1.11
CA LEU A 24 14.34 5.04 1.08
C LEU A 24 13.88 4.78 -0.36
N VAL A 25 13.15 3.69 -0.55
CA VAL A 25 12.42 3.39 -1.79
C VAL A 25 10.95 3.17 -1.44
N SER A 26 10.06 3.88 -2.14
CA SER A 26 8.62 3.68 -2.02
C SER A 26 8.11 2.83 -3.18
N VAL A 27 7.26 1.85 -2.86
CA VAL A 27 6.54 1.04 -3.86
C VAL A 27 5.06 1.36 -3.72
N ILE A 28 4.43 1.78 -4.82
CA ILE A 28 3.03 2.20 -4.86
C ILE A 28 2.22 1.13 -5.60
N PRO A 29 1.83 0.03 -4.94
CA PRO A 29 0.98 -0.97 -5.56
C PRO A 29 -0.45 -0.44 -5.73
N VAL A 30 -1.14 -0.97 -6.74
CA VAL A 30 -2.56 -0.74 -6.97
C VAL A 30 -3.39 -1.86 -6.30
N LEU A 31 -4.44 -2.35 -6.95
CA LEU A 31 -5.13 -3.54 -6.51
C LEU A 31 -4.22 -4.77 -6.63
N MET A 32 -4.19 -5.57 -5.57
CA MET A 32 -3.44 -6.82 -5.52
C MET A 32 -4.35 -7.97 -5.98
N THR A 33 -3.79 -8.98 -6.65
CA THR A 33 -4.52 -10.18 -7.07
C THR A 33 -3.76 -11.44 -6.68
N GLY A 34 -4.45 -12.58 -6.63
CA GLY A 34 -3.88 -13.89 -6.32
C GLY A 34 -4.28 -14.46 -4.95
N PRO A 35 -3.70 -15.61 -4.57
CA PRO A 35 -4.04 -16.30 -3.33
C PRO A 35 -3.70 -15.49 -2.08
N SER A 36 -4.64 -15.40 -1.14
CA SER A 36 -4.38 -14.81 0.18
C SER A 36 -3.65 -15.82 1.07
N ILE A 37 -2.55 -15.39 1.68
CA ILE A 37 -1.81 -16.18 2.67
C ILE A 37 -2.55 -16.14 4.04
N THR A 38 -3.34 -15.10 4.28
CA THR A 38 -4.13 -14.92 5.51
C THR A 38 -5.56 -15.41 5.33
N THR A 39 -6.17 -15.91 6.42
CA THR A 39 -7.58 -16.35 6.45
C THR A 39 -8.55 -15.19 6.18
N ALA A 40 -8.24 -14.00 6.70
CA ALA A 40 -8.93 -12.78 6.31
C ALA A 40 -8.36 -12.29 4.97
N VAL A 41 -9.16 -12.39 3.91
CA VAL A 41 -8.77 -11.93 2.57
C VAL A 41 -8.69 -10.39 2.57
N PRO A 42 -7.57 -9.79 2.13
CA PRO A 42 -7.46 -8.34 2.03
C PRO A 42 -8.50 -7.76 1.07
N SER A 43 -9.07 -6.61 1.44
CA SER A 43 -10.05 -5.91 0.60
C SER A 43 -9.54 -5.60 -0.80
N SER A 44 -8.24 -5.35 -0.95
CA SER A 44 -7.58 -5.14 -2.26
C SER A 44 -7.76 -6.34 -3.19
N VAL A 45 -7.58 -7.56 -2.69
CA VAL A 45 -7.74 -8.80 -3.47
C VAL A 45 -9.21 -9.06 -3.80
N MET A 46 -10.09 -8.90 -2.80
CA MET A 46 -11.53 -9.05 -3.00
C MET A 46 -12.08 -8.12 -4.08
N MET A 47 -11.65 -6.84 -4.07
CA MET A 47 -12.03 -5.87 -5.10
C MET A 47 -11.45 -6.21 -6.47
N ALA A 48 -10.22 -6.73 -6.52
CA ALA A 48 -9.57 -7.13 -7.77
C ALA A 48 -10.27 -8.30 -8.47
N THR A 49 -10.86 -9.23 -7.71
CA THR A 49 -11.53 -10.44 -8.25
C THR A 49 -13.04 -10.31 -8.37
N ALA A 50 -13.63 -9.18 -7.98
CA ALA A 50 -15.08 -8.99 -7.83
C ALA A 50 -15.92 -9.24 -9.11
N LEU A 51 -15.31 -9.22 -10.29
CA LEU A 51 -16.00 -9.49 -11.57
C LEU A 51 -15.94 -10.96 -11.99
N VAL A 52 -15.06 -11.75 -11.37
CA VAL A 52 -14.79 -13.16 -11.73
C VAL A 52 -15.45 -14.12 -10.74
N THR A 53 -15.75 -13.66 -9.52
CA THR A 53 -16.44 -14.39 -8.45
C THR A 53 -17.86 -13.88 -8.28
#